data_AF-A0A922IDP9-F1
#
_entry.id   AF-A0A922IDP9-F1
#
_cell.length_a   1.000
_cell.length_b   1.000
_cell.length_c   1.000
_cell.angle_alpha   90.00
_cell.angle_beta   90.00
_cell.angle_gamma   90.00
#
_symmetry.space_group_name_H-M   'P 1'
#
loop_
_entity.id
_entity.type
_entity.pdbx_description
1 polymer ?
#
loop_
_entity_poly.entity_id
_entity_poly.type
_entity_poly.pdbx_seq_one_letter_code
_entity_poly.pdbx_strand_id
1 'polypeptide(L)'
;MGLAKDGLLEQVKGITYTMESFLGPITWKSCQVSERSDTYQQCLLQNQNTDLYHCVIYLAPGDYHRFHSPVNWTVKYRRHFPGKLYSVRPTFASWFPNLFSVNERVAYVGEWQYGFFAMVPVGAVNVGSMRIYFDPELRTNRTQMLLSAAAHYEEKPMNQAVAKGNPFGEFNLGSTIVLIFEAPKSMRFQIEQSMKIKYGQLIVDVPKLYMCVRLLLVNWSRVAAAAAADERWLQICQQTPTATDTV
;
A
#
# COMPACT_ATOMS: atom_id res chain seq x y z
N MET A 1 10.29 -6.10 -2.32
CA MET A 1 10.35 -5.34 -1.05
C MET A 1 11.79 -4.96 -0.80
N GLY A 2 12.03 -3.86 -0.08
CA GLY A 2 13.37 -3.42 0.24
C GLY A 2 13.41 -1.98 0.72
N LEU A 3 14.63 -1.45 0.76
CA LEU A 3 14.89 -0.03 0.96
C LEU A 3 14.62 0.71 -0.37
N ALA A 4 13.86 1.80 -0.32
CA ALA A 4 13.76 2.72 -1.45
C ALA A 4 15.08 3.50 -1.57
N LYS A 5 15.68 3.50 -2.76
CA LYS A 5 16.97 4.16 -3.02
C LYS A 5 16.82 5.09 -4.20
N ASP A 6 17.43 6.26 -4.09
CA ASP A 6 17.54 7.25 -5.17
C ASP A 6 16.20 7.62 -5.81
N GLY A 7 15.13 7.66 -5.00
CA GLY A 7 13.78 7.93 -5.49
C GLY A 7 13.11 6.78 -6.27
N LEU A 8 13.74 5.60 -6.31
CA LEU A 8 13.29 4.43 -7.06
C LEU A 8 12.68 3.34 -6.17
N LEU A 9 11.69 2.65 -6.73
CA LEU A 9 11.06 1.46 -6.15
C LEU A 9 11.35 0.26 -7.05
N GLU A 10 11.67 -0.88 -6.43
CA GLU A 10 11.83 -2.15 -7.13
C GLU A 10 10.47 -2.80 -7.39
N GLN A 11 10.14 -3.02 -8.66
CA GLN A 11 8.95 -3.75 -9.11
C GLN A 11 9.15 -5.26 -8.97
N VAL A 12 10.22 -5.75 -9.59
CA VAL A 12 10.78 -7.09 -9.45
C VAL A 12 12.29 -6.97 -9.55
N LYS A 13 13.03 -8.05 -9.26
CA LYS A 13 14.49 -8.05 -9.28
C LYS A 13 15.03 -7.46 -10.59
N GLY A 14 15.70 -6.31 -10.48
CA GLY A 14 16.34 -5.61 -11.59
C GLY A 14 15.46 -4.64 -12.39
N ILE A 15 14.16 -4.52 -12.08
CA ILE A 15 13.26 -3.56 -12.73
C ILE A 15 12.73 -2.57 -11.69
N THR A 16 12.99 -1.30 -11.92
CA THR A 16 12.60 -0.20 -11.04
C THR A 16 11.67 0.79 -11.72
N TYR A 17 10.99 1.60 -10.93
CA TYR A 17 10.17 2.74 -11.36
C TYR A 17 10.30 3.87 -10.34
N THR A 18 10.06 5.12 -10.77
CA THR A 18 10.24 6.29 -9.88
C THR A 18 9.06 6.43 -8.92
N MET A 19 9.34 6.82 -7.68
CA MET A 19 8.31 7.13 -6.68
C MET A 19 7.40 8.26 -7.13
N GLU A 20 7.97 9.29 -7.77
CA GLU A 20 7.18 10.40 -8.30
C GLU A 20 6.19 9.96 -9.37
N SER A 21 6.58 9.12 -10.32
CA SER A 21 5.64 8.61 -11.33
C SER A 21 4.51 7.80 -10.72
N PHE A 22 4.77 7.16 -9.58
CA PHE A 22 3.86 6.24 -8.91
C PHE A 22 2.95 6.96 -7.90
N LEU A 23 3.48 7.83 -7.05
CA LEU A 23 2.72 8.57 -6.06
C LEU A 23 2.20 9.92 -6.57
N GLY A 24 2.73 10.42 -7.69
CA GLY A 24 2.50 11.75 -8.24
C GLY A 24 3.32 12.84 -7.52
N PRO A 25 3.17 14.12 -7.91
CA PRO A 25 3.95 15.22 -7.33
C PRO A 25 3.61 15.46 -5.85
N ILE A 26 4.53 16.05 -5.09
CA ILE A 26 4.28 16.42 -3.68
C ILE A 26 3.54 17.76 -3.66
N THR A 27 2.26 17.75 -3.30
CA THR A 27 1.40 18.96 -3.26
C THR A 27 1.25 19.56 -1.86
N TRP A 28 1.60 18.79 -0.82
CA TRP A 28 1.38 19.13 0.59
C TRP A 28 2.61 19.72 1.30
N LYS A 29 3.76 19.80 0.62
CA LYS A 29 4.95 20.51 1.09
C LYS A 29 5.37 21.51 0.03
N SER A 30 5.85 22.68 0.45
CA SER A 30 6.57 23.63 -0.41
C SER A 30 7.98 23.11 -0.70
N CYS A 31 8.08 21.86 -1.18
CA CYS A 31 9.33 21.28 -1.60
C CYS A 31 9.53 21.64 -3.07
N GLN A 32 10.51 22.50 -3.35
CA GLN A 32 10.98 22.69 -4.71
C GLN A 32 11.70 21.41 -5.15
N VAL A 33 10.94 20.44 -5.67
CA VAL A 33 11.49 19.23 -6.26
C VAL A 33 12.25 19.65 -7.52
N SER A 34 13.58 19.78 -7.42
CA SER A 34 14.44 19.85 -8.60
C SER A 34 14.36 18.51 -9.33
N GLU A 35 14.57 18.46 -10.65
CA GLU A 35 14.40 17.28 -11.54
C GLU A 35 15.17 15.99 -11.14
N ARG A 36 15.90 15.97 -10.02
CA ARG A 36 16.60 14.81 -9.47
C ARG A 36 15.71 14.00 -8.52
N SER A 37 15.55 12.71 -8.83
CA SER A 37 14.81 11.68 -8.10
C SER A 37 15.10 11.61 -6.58
N ASP A 38 16.34 11.89 -6.17
CA ASP A 38 16.78 11.88 -4.76
C ASP A 38 16.03 12.91 -3.90
N THR A 39 15.65 14.04 -4.50
CA THR A 39 14.92 15.08 -3.77
C THR A 39 13.52 14.62 -3.39
N TYR A 40 12.85 13.84 -4.25
CA TYR A 40 11.50 13.34 -3.96
C TYR A 40 11.48 12.47 -2.70
N GLN A 41 12.41 11.51 -2.60
CA GLN A 41 12.55 10.65 -1.43
C GLN A 41 12.79 11.46 -0.15
N GLN A 42 13.70 12.44 -0.20
CA GLN A 42 14.00 13.31 0.93
C GLN A 42 12.79 14.16 1.35
N CYS A 43 11.96 14.58 0.38
CA CYS A 43 10.75 15.34 0.66
C CYS A 43 9.66 14.48 1.32
N LEU A 44 9.64 13.16 1.09
CA LEU A 44 8.73 12.25 1.79
C LEU A 44 9.15 12.01 3.24
N LEU A 45 10.46 11.83 3.49
CA LEU A 45 10.97 11.59 4.85
C LEU A 45 10.60 12.74 5.79
N GLN A 46 10.16 12.37 6.99
CA GLN A 46 9.84 13.30 8.06
C GLN A 46 10.93 13.34 9.13
N ASN A 47 11.69 12.25 9.29
CA ASN A 47 12.73 12.13 10.31
C ASN A 47 14.10 11.79 9.68
N GLN A 48 15.19 12.21 10.36
CA GLN A 48 16.57 11.95 9.88
C GLN A 48 17.07 10.54 10.26
N ASN A 49 16.45 9.92 11.27
CA ASN A 49 16.83 8.61 11.80
C ASN A 49 16.01 7.45 11.21
N THR A 50 15.23 7.74 10.19
CA THR A 50 14.39 6.79 9.46
C THR A 50 14.87 6.69 8.03
N ASP A 51 14.42 5.63 7.36
CA ASP A 51 14.58 5.43 5.94
C ASP A 51 13.22 5.05 5.34
N LEU A 52 13.11 5.15 4.01
CA LEU A 52 11.90 4.80 3.28
C LEU A 52 12.00 3.37 2.76
N TYR A 53 10.99 2.56 3.06
CA TYR A 53 10.93 1.16 2.68
C TYR A 53 9.69 0.89 1.83
N HIS A 54 9.74 -0.17 1.03
CA HIS A 54 8.58 -0.60 0.26
C HIS A 54 8.36 -2.11 0.32
N CYS A 55 7.09 -2.50 0.18
CA CYS A 55 6.68 -3.88 0.05
C CYS A 55 5.65 -3.99 -1.08
N VAL A 56 5.85 -4.94 -1.99
CA VAL A 56 4.92 -5.22 -3.09
C VAL A 56 4.30 -6.56 -2.79
N ILE A 57 2.97 -6.58 -2.66
CA ILE A 57 2.20 -7.76 -2.32
C ILE A 57 1.30 -8.10 -3.50
N TYR A 58 1.58 -9.22 -4.15
CA TYR A 58 0.78 -9.77 -5.23
C TYR A 58 -0.25 -10.75 -4.68
N LEU A 59 -1.50 -10.58 -5.10
CA LEU A 59 -2.63 -11.45 -4.77
C LEU A 59 -2.99 -12.24 -6.03
N ALA A 60 -2.71 -13.53 -6.01
CA ALA A 60 -3.11 -14.44 -7.08
C ALA A 60 -4.63 -14.67 -7.07
N PRO A 61 -5.26 -15.10 -8.17
CA PRO A 61 -6.71 -15.28 -8.26
C PRO A 61 -7.36 -16.22 -7.22
N GLY A 62 -6.58 -17.11 -6.61
CA GLY A 62 -7.05 -18.00 -5.54
C GLY A 62 -6.83 -17.45 -4.13
N ASP A 63 -6.26 -16.25 -4.01
CA ASP A 63 -5.93 -15.62 -2.74
C ASP A 63 -7.13 -14.82 -2.20
N TYR A 64 -7.09 -14.42 -0.93
CA TYR A 64 -8.09 -13.49 -0.42
C TYR A 64 -7.77 -12.09 -0.91
N HIS A 65 -8.77 -11.49 -1.53
CA HIS A 65 -8.63 -10.20 -2.18
C HIS A 65 -9.09 -9.01 -1.32
N ARG A 66 -9.43 -9.22 -0.05
CA ARG A 66 -9.59 -8.08 0.89
C ARG A 66 -8.29 -7.80 1.59
N PHE A 67 -8.04 -6.53 1.85
CA PHE A 67 -6.82 -6.09 2.51
C PHE A 67 -7.16 -5.12 3.62
N HIS A 68 -6.27 -5.10 4.60
CA HIS A 68 -6.48 -4.44 5.87
C HIS A 68 -5.32 -3.50 6.15
N SER A 69 -5.56 -2.53 7.01
CA SER A 69 -4.50 -1.65 7.46
C SER A 69 -3.44 -2.42 8.25
N PRO A 70 -2.15 -2.34 7.91
CA PRO A 70 -1.11 -3.05 8.66
C PRO A 70 -0.67 -2.35 9.94
N VAL A 71 -1.04 -1.09 10.08
CA VAL A 71 -0.62 -0.17 11.15
C VAL A 71 -1.77 0.77 11.52
N ASN A 72 -1.60 1.45 12.64
CA ASN A 72 -2.39 2.65 12.93
C ASN A 72 -1.81 3.80 12.11
N TRP A 73 -2.65 4.48 11.33
CA TRP A 73 -2.24 5.62 10.52
C TRP A 73 -3.43 6.52 10.20
N THR A 74 -3.14 7.74 9.77
CA THR A 74 -4.14 8.69 9.30
C THR A 74 -3.93 8.96 7.83
N VAL A 75 -4.93 8.62 7.01
CA VAL A 75 -4.98 8.96 5.59
C VAL A 75 -5.27 10.44 5.43
N LYS A 76 -4.35 11.18 4.79
CA LYS A 76 -4.43 12.63 4.59
C LYS A 76 -4.98 13.01 3.21
N TYR A 77 -4.77 12.17 2.20
CA TYR A 77 -5.38 12.37 0.89
C TYR A 77 -5.42 11.06 0.11
N ARG A 78 -6.31 11.03 -0.87
CA ARG A 78 -6.43 10.00 -1.88
C ARG A 78 -6.06 10.60 -3.23
N ARG A 79 -5.26 9.88 -3.99
CA ARG A 79 -4.95 10.21 -5.38
C ARG A 79 -5.30 9.04 -6.28
N HIS A 80 -6.30 9.21 -7.15
CA HIS A 80 -6.69 8.20 -8.12
C HIS A 80 -5.97 8.48 -9.44
N PHE A 81 -5.19 7.50 -9.89
CA PHE A 81 -4.52 7.51 -11.18
C PHE A 81 -5.24 6.55 -12.11
N PRO A 82 -6.03 7.08 -13.05
CA PRO A 82 -6.59 6.28 -14.12
C PRO A 82 -5.46 5.70 -14.99
N GLY A 83 -5.64 4.48 -15.45
CA GLY A 83 -4.59 3.80 -16.19
C GLY A 83 -5.10 2.59 -16.96
N LYS A 84 -4.16 1.80 -17.49
CA LYS A 84 -4.48 0.52 -18.11
C LYS A 84 -4.73 -0.54 -17.02
N LEU A 85 -5.12 -1.73 -17.44
CA LEU A 85 -5.32 -2.86 -16.55
C LEU A 85 -4.48 -4.02 -17.07
N TYR A 86 -3.16 -3.87 -17.14
CA TYR A 86 -2.27 -4.96 -17.56
C TYR A 86 -2.10 -5.99 -16.43
N SER A 87 -1.65 -7.20 -16.80
CA SER A 87 -1.51 -8.30 -15.86
C SER A 87 -0.40 -8.00 -14.87
N VAL A 88 -0.67 -8.14 -13.57
CA VAL A 88 0.34 -7.96 -12.51
C VAL A 88 1.00 -9.27 -12.08
N ARG A 89 0.79 -10.35 -12.84
CA ARG A 89 1.49 -11.63 -12.61
C ARG A 89 3.01 -11.40 -12.61
N PRO A 90 3.77 -12.02 -11.69
CA PRO A 90 5.21 -11.79 -11.58
C PRO A 90 5.99 -11.95 -12.89
N THR A 91 5.63 -12.95 -13.72
CA THR A 91 6.26 -13.17 -15.03
C THR A 91 6.02 -12.02 -16.01
N PHE A 92 4.83 -11.43 -16.00
CA PHE A 92 4.52 -10.27 -16.84
C PHE A 92 5.18 -8.99 -16.28
N ALA A 93 5.15 -8.82 -14.96
CA ALA A 93 5.81 -7.71 -14.28
C ALA A 93 7.34 -7.70 -14.50
N SER A 94 7.96 -8.86 -14.73
CA SER A 94 9.38 -8.92 -15.12
C SER A 94 9.68 -8.50 -16.55
N TRP A 95 8.67 -8.35 -17.42
CA TRP A 95 8.87 -8.03 -18.82
C TRP A 95 8.38 -6.63 -19.18
N PHE A 96 7.51 -6.04 -18.34
CA PHE A 96 6.91 -4.74 -18.59
C PHE A 96 7.37 -3.70 -17.54
N PRO A 97 8.39 -2.88 -17.85
CA PRO A 97 8.84 -1.81 -16.97
C PRO A 97 7.72 -0.82 -16.66
N ASN A 98 7.76 -0.19 -15.48
CA ASN A 98 6.78 0.80 -15.02
C ASN A 98 5.32 0.29 -14.98
N LEU A 99 5.10 -1.02 -14.91
CA LEU A 99 3.78 -1.65 -14.93
C LEU A 99 2.83 -1.02 -13.91
N PHE A 100 3.30 -0.82 -12.68
CA PHE A 100 2.47 -0.31 -11.61
C PHE A 100 2.12 1.18 -11.79
N SER A 101 2.97 1.97 -12.46
CA SER A 101 2.69 3.37 -12.79
C SER A 101 1.77 3.52 -14.00
N VAL A 102 1.73 2.53 -14.90
CA VAL A 102 0.85 2.50 -16.08
C VAL A 102 -0.54 1.97 -15.74
N ASN A 103 -0.62 1.04 -14.79
CA ASN A 103 -1.90 0.51 -14.37
C ASN A 103 -2.71 1.54 -13.57
N GLU A 104 -4.03 1.41 -13.66
CA GLU A 104 -4.94 2.12 -12.78
C GLU A 104 -4.60 1.79 -11.33
N ARG A 105 -4.51 2.83 -10.50
CA ARG A 105 -4.16 2.69 -9.08
C ARG A 105 -4.76 3.81 -8.25
N VAL A 106 -4.85 3.58 -6.95
CA VAL A 106 -5.34 4.58 -6.01
C VAL A 106 -4.35 4.68 -4.86
N ALA A 107 -3.65 5.81 -4.76
CA ALA A 107 -2.73 6.05 -3.67
C ALA A 107 -3.46 6.68 -2.48
N TYR A 108 -3.47 5.98 -1.36
CA TYR A 108 -3.84 6.56 -0.06
C TYR A 108 -2.55 6.91 0.67
N VAL A 109 -2.39 8.19 0.98
CA VAL A 109 -1.16 8.70 1.55
C VAL A 109 -1.45 9.48 2.82
N GLY A 110 -0.56 9.33 3.79
CA GLY A 110 -0.69 9.98 5.07
C GLY A 110 0.45 9.59 6.00
N GLU A 111 0.12 9.41 7.27
CA GLU A 111 1.12 9.35 8.32
C GLU A 111 0.83 8.25 9.32
N TRP A 112 1.87 7.53 9.71
CA TRP A 112 1.88 6.57 10.80
C TRP A 112 2.93 6.99 11.84
N GLN A 113 3.11 6.20 12.90
CA GLN A 113 3.92 6.60 14.05
C GLN A 113 5.40 6.97 13.74
N TYR A 114 5.95 6.54 12.61
CA TYR A 114 7.33 6.87 12.19
C TYR A 114 7.41 7.88 11.04
N GLY A 115 6.28 8.48 10.64
CA GLY A 115 6.24 9.50 9.59
C GLY A 115 5.42 9.04 8.39
N PHE A 116 5.99 9.13 7.19
CA PHE A 116 5.27 8.86 5.94
C PHE A 116 4.72 7.43 5.84
N PHE A 117 3.48 7.28 5.38
CA PHE A 117 2.88 5.99 5.01
C PHE A 117 1.99 6.13 3.78
N ALA A 118 2.13 5.20 2.84
CA ALA A 118 1.26 5.06 1.70
C ALA A 118 0.87 3.60 1.47
N MET A 119 -0.41 3.40 1.16
CA MET A 119 -0.95 2.14 0.68
C MET A 119 -1.59 2.36 -0.69
N VAL A 120 -1.09 1.65 -1.69
CA VAL A 120 -1.47 1.85 -3.09
C VAL A 120 -1.99 0.54 -3.68
N PRO A 121 -3.32 0.33 -3.66
CA PRO A 121 -3.99 -0.66 -4.50
C PRO A 121 -3.75 -0.38 -5.99
N VAL A 122 -3.31 -1.40 -6.72
CA VAL A 122 -3.06 -1.37 -8.17
C VAL A 122 -3.95 -2.40 -8.85
N GLY A 123 -4.76 -1.93 -9.81
CA GLY A 123 -5.65 -2.75 -10.62
C GLY A 123 -4.91 -3.61 -11.65
N ALA A 124 -5.58 -4.62 -12.19
CA ALA A 124 -5.04 -5.50 -13.23
C ALA A 124 -6.16 -6.05 -14.15
N VAL A 125 -5.78 -6.82 -15.18
CA VAL A 125 -6.70 -7.43 -16.17
C VAL A 125 -7.83 -8.17 -15.46
N ASN A 126 -9.07 -7.93 -15.87
CA ASN A 126 -10.32 -8.50 -15.31
C ASN A 126 -10.67 -8.00 -13.88
N VAL A 127 -10.02 -6.94 -13.40
CA VAL A 127 -10.18 -6.41 -12.03
C VAL A 127 -10.37 -4.91 -12.05
N GLY A 128 -11.45 -4.48 -12.69
CA GLY A 128 -11.71 -3.07 -12.83
C GLY A 128 -12.10 -2.36 -11.52
N SER A 129 -12.84 -3.01 -10.63
CA SER A 129 -13.33 -2.34 -9.43
C SER A 129 -12.44 -2.63 -8.23
N MET A 130 -11.77 -1.58 -7.73
CA MET A 130 -11.22 -1.52 -6.39
C MET A 130 -12.28 -0.89 -5.49
N ARG A 131 -12.63 -1.55 -4.39
CA ARG A 131 -13.52 -0.98 -3.38
C ARG A 131 -12.74 -0.65 -2.14
N ILE A 132 -12.86 0.59 -1.67
CA ILE A 132 -12.23 1.05 -0.43
C ILE A 132 -13.35 1.41 0.53
N TYR A 133 -13.36 0.75 1.69
CA TYR A 133 -14.58 0.71 2.52
C TYR A 133 -14.94 2.06 3.12
N PHE A 134 -13.95 2.90 3.44
CA PHE A 134 -14.16 4.25 3.96
C PHE A 134 -14.22 5.34 2.87
N ASP A 135 -13.95 5.00 1.59
CA ASP A 135 -14.04 5.94 0.46
C ASP A 135 -15.13 5.48 -0.52
N PRO A 136 -16.43 5.63 -0.14
CA PRO A 136 -17.55 5.16 -0.95
C PRO A 136 -17.76 5.97 -2.23
N GLU A 137 -17.05 7.09 -2.40
CA GLU A 137 -17.10 7.94 -3.60
C GLU A 137 -16.09 7.50 -4.67
N LEU A 138 -15.07 6.72 -4.30
CA LEU A 138 -14.11 6.19 -5.26
C LEU A 138 -14.82 5.36 -6.34
N ARG A 139 -14.49 5.60 -7.60
CA ARG A 139 -15.00 4.86 -8.74
C ARG A 139 -13.85 4.58 -9.69
N THR A 140 -13.44 3.31 -9.75
CA THR A 140 -12.35 2.84 -10.61
C THR A 140 -12.90 2.16 -11.87
N ASN A 141 -12.04 1.86 -12.83
CA ASN A 141 -12.38 1.30 -14.14
C ASN A 141 -13.43 2.13 -14.89
N ARG A 142 -13.28 3.45 -14.80
CA ARG A 142 -14.01 4.37 -15.69
C ARG A 142 -13.29 4.41 -17.04
N THR A 143 -14.08 4.41 -18.12
CA THR A 143 -13.55 4.57 -19.47
C THR A 143 -12.74 5.86 -19.56
N GLN A 144 -11.52 5.76 -20.09
CA GLN A 144 -10.51 6.83 -20.15
C GLN A 144 -10.99 8.12 -20.86
N MET A 145 -12.13 8.07 -21.57
CA MET A 145 -12.77 9.23 -22.23
C MET A 145 -13.22 10.36 -21.29
N LEU A 146 -13.38 10.11 -19.99
CA LEU A 146 -13.93 11.11 -19.05
C LEU A 146 -12.88 11.94 -18.31
N LEU A 147 -11.58 11.67 -18.51
CA LEU A 147 -10.52 12.40 -17.83
C LEU A 147 -10.02 13.48 -18.77
N SER A 148 -10.54 14.69 -18.56
CA SER A 148 -10.09 15.91 -19.20
C SER A 148 -8.56 15.97 -19.23
N ALA A 149 -8.00 16.31 -20.39
CA ALA A 149 -6.57 16.36 -20.72
C ALA A 149 -5.68 17.23 -19.80
N ALA A 150 -6.22 17.83 -18.74
CA ALA A 150 -5.52 18.74 -17.84
C ALA A 150 -5.04 18.08 -16.52
N ALA A 151 -5.58 16.93 -16.10
CA ALA A 151 -5.18 16.28 -14.85
C ALA A 151 -4.92 14.78 -15.05
N HIS A 152 -3.66 14.38 -14.87
CA HIS A 152 -3.23 12.97 -14.94
C HIS A 152 -3.73 12.12 -13.75
N TYR A 153 -4.37 12.73 -12.75
CA TYR A 153 -4.94 12.09 -11.56
C TYR A 153 -6.02 12.96 -10.91
N GLU A 154 -6.89 12.34 -10.11
CA GLU A 154 -7.85 13.02 -9.22
C GLU A 154 -7.31 12.99 -7.79
N GLU A 155 -7.09 14.15 -7.17
CA GLU A 155 -6.70 14.26 -5.76
C GLU A 155 -7.89 14.71 -4.90
N LYS A 156 -8.07 14.05 -3.76
CA LYS A 156 -9.09 14.37 -2.77
C LYS A 156 -8.45 14.42 -1.38
N PRO A 157 -8.49 15.56 -0.67
CA PRO A 157 -8.13 15.63 0.74
C PRO A 157 -8.98 14.67 1.58
N MET A 158 -8.34 14.04 2.57
CA MET A 158 -8.93 13.08 3.49
C MET A 158 -8.50 13.42 4.92
N ASN A 159 -9.20 12.86 5.91
CA ASN A 159 -8.75 12.88 7.30
C ASN A 159 -9.26 11.63 8.02
N GLN A 160 -8.92 10.46 7.48
CA GLN A 160 -9.44 9.19 7.96
C GLN A 160 -8.38 8.47 8.80
N ALA A 161 -8.63 8.36 10.10
CA ALA A 161 -7.87 7.47 10.98
C ALA A 161 -8.24 6.01 10.70
N VAL A 162 -7.24 5.15 10.53
CA VAL A 162 -7.42 3.72 10.30
C VAL A 162 -6.56 2.95 11.28
N ALA A 163 -7.19 2.09 12.08
CA ALA A 163 -6.49 1.24 13.04
C ALA A 163 -5.92 -0.02 12.36
N LYS A 164 -4.84 -0.55 12.94
CA LYS A 164 -4.21 -1.80 12.54
C LYS A 164 -5.24 -2.93 12.58
N GLY A 165 -5.26 -3.73 11.51
CA GLY A 165 -6.17 -4.87 11.36
C GLY A 165 -7.55 -4.51 10.80
N ASN A 166 -7.95 -3.23 10.81
CA ASN A 166 -9.23 -2.82 10.24
C ASN A 166 -9.28 -3.11 8.73
N PRO A 167 -10.43 -3.60 8.21
CA PRO A 167 -10.64 -3.75 6.78
C PRO A 167 -10.45 -2.42 6.06
N PHE A 168 -9.63 -2.42 5.01
CA PHE A 168 -9.33 -1.22 4.23
C PHE A 168 -10.06 -1.23 2.90
N GLY A 169 -9.97 -2.34 2.17
CA GLY A 169 -10.63 -2.48 0.88
C GLY A 169 -10.56 -3.90 0.33
N GLU A 170 -11.06 -4.05 -0.89
CA GLU A 170 -11.05 -5.31 -1.62
C GLU A 170 -10.89 -5.13 -3.12
N PHE A 171 -10.38 -6.18 -3.75
CA PHE A 171 -10.35 -6.37 -5.19
C PHE A 171 -11.31 -7.50 -5.59
N ASN A 172 -11.74 -7.51 -6.84
CA ASN A 172 -12.56 -8.61 -7.36
C ASN A 172 -11.74 -9.83 -7.82
N LEU A 173 -10.49 -9.65 -8.30
CA LEU A 173 -9.58 -10.73 -8.72
C LEU A 173 -8.11 -10.23 -8.72
N GLY A 174 -7.16 -11.04 -9.22
CA GLY A 174 -5.71 -10.80 -9.31
C GLY A 174 -5.24 -9.34 -9.24
N SER A 175 -4.53 -8.97 -8.19
CA SER A 175 -4.25 -7.57 -7.84
C SER A 175 -2.94 -7.41 -7.10
N THR A 176 -2.46 -6.17 -6.99
CA THR A 176 -1.23 -5.85 -6.27
C THR A 176 -1.47 -4.71 -5.30
N ILE A 177 -0.87 -4.80 -4.12
CA ILE A 177 -0.80 -3.71 -3.15
C ILE A 177 0.66 -3.32 -3.00
N VAL A 178 0.95 -2.04 -3.20
CA VAL A 178 2.26 -1.48 -2.91
C VAL A 178 2.17 -0.67 -1.62
N LEU A 179 2.99 -1.04 -0.64
CA LEU A 179 3.20 -0.29 0.58
C LEU A 179 4.50 0.49 0.45
N ILE A 180 4.48 1.77 0.83
CA ILE A 180 5.66 2.62 0.90
C ILE A 180 5.58 3.33 2.24
N PHE A 181 6.60 3.19 3.09
CA PHE A 181 6.51 3.66 4.46
C PHE A 181 7.88 4.01 5.03
N GLU A 182 7.90 5.06 5.84
CA GLU A 182 9.08 5.51 6.57
C GLU A 182 9.22 4.71 7.86
N ALA A 183 10.37 4.11 8.13
CA ALA A 183 10.62 3.34 9.35
C ALA A 183 12.05 3.57 9.89
N PRO A 184 12.33 3.25 11.16
CA PRO A 184 13.69 3.29 11.71
C PRO A 184 14.66 2.44 10.91
N LYS A 185 15.92 2.90 10.79
CA LYS A 185 16.99 2.18 10.05
C LYS A 185 17.29 0.77 10.59
N SER A 186 16.92 0.52 11.85
CA SER A 186 17.05 -0.75 12.54
C SER A 186 15.93 -1.77 12.22
N MET A 187 14.94 -1.37 11.41
CA MET A 187 13.85 -2.22 10.96
C MET A 187 14.36 -3.44 10.19
N ARG A 188 13.68 -4.58 10.34
CA ARG A 188 13.98 -5.82 9.61
C ARG A 188 12.73 -6.41 8.97
N PHE A 189 12.86 -6.83 7.72
CA PHE A 189 11.86 -7.70 7.08
C PHE A 189 11.95 -9.10 7.70
N GLN A 190 10.78 -9.65 8.05
CA GLN A 190 10.61 -11.00 8.62
C GLN A 190 10.13 -12.01 7.56
N ILE A 191 10.14 -11.58 6.30
CA ILE A 191 9.78 -12.37 5.13
C ILE A 191 10.90 -12.26 4.11
N GLU A 192 10.92 -13.18 3.15
CA GLU A 192 11.83 -13.16 2.00
C GLU A 192 11.08 -12.84 0.70
N GLN A 193 11.80 -12.41 -0.33
CA GLN A 193 11.19 -12.16 -1.64
C GLN A 193 10.55 -13.45 -2.18
N SER A 194 9.39 -13.31 -2.83
CA SER A 194 8.60 -14.43 -3.38
C SER A 194 8.02 -15.41 -2.35
N MET A 195 8.18 -15.15 -1.05
CA MET A 195 7.55 -15.95 -0.01
C MET A 195 6.02 -15.78 -0.05
N LYS A 196 5.28 -16.89 0.02
CA LYS A 196 3.84 -16.83 0.28
C LYS A 196 3.62 -16.37 1.72
N ILE A 197 2.95 -15.23 1.86
CA ILE A 197 2.59 -14.68 3.16
C ILE A 197 1.19 -15.16 3.57
N LYS A 198 1.02 -15.41 4.87
CA LYS A 198 -0.28 -15.76 5.46
C LYS A 198 -0.93 -14.53 6.11
N TYR A 199 -2.22 -14.64 6.35
CA TYR A 199 -2.96 -13.67 7.14
C TYR A 199 -2.36 -13.42 8.50
N GLY A 200 -2.14 -12.14 8.84
CA GLY A 200 -1.61 -11.75 10.15
C GLY A 200 -0.13 -12.09 10.33
N GLN A 201 0.54 -12.64 9.30
CA GLN A 201 1.97 -12.86 9.35
C GLN A 201 2.69 -11.53 9.48
N LEU A 202 3.66 -11.49 10.41
CA LEU A 202 4.54 -10.35 10.58
C LEU A 202 5.38 -10.17 9.31
N ILE A 203 5.32 -8.98 8.71
CA ILE A 203 6.12 -8.65 7.52
C ILE A 203 7.36 -7.87 7.92
N VAL A 204 7.18 -6.93 8.85
CA VAL A 204 8.22 -6.00 9.28
C VAL A 204 8.24 -5.96 10.80
N ASP A 205 9.42 -6.19 11.34
CA ASP A 205 9.74 -6.00 12.74
C ASP A 205 10.47 -4.67 12.92
N VAL A 206 9.89 -3.80 13.74
CA VAL A 206 10.51 -2.54 14.11
C VAL A 206 10.79 -2.61 15.61
N PRO A 207 12.01 -2.27 16.08
CA PRO A 207 12.27 -2.28 17.51
C PRO A 207 11.25 -1.38 18.22
N LYS A 208 10.45 -2.01 19.10
CA LYS A 208 9.29 -1.49 19.88
C LYS A 208 7.89 -1.57 19.24
N LEU A 209 7.69 -1.96 17.97
CA LEU A 209 6.35 -2.17 17.38
C LEU A 209 6.31 -3.10 16.15
N TYR A 210 5.27 -3.92 16.06
CA TYR A 210 5.08 -4.92 14.99
C TYR A 210 4.18 -4.39 13.84
N MET A 211 4.64 -4.45 12.58
CA MET A 211 3.80 -4.21 11.39
C MET A 211 3.29 -5.54 10.82
N CYS A 212 1.98 -5.80 10.90
CA CYS A 212 1.36 -7.01 10.34
C CYS A 212 0.39 -6.62 9.23
N VAL A 213 0.64 -7.01 7.99
CA VAL A 213 -0.35 -6.88 6.91
C VAL A 213 -1.30 -8.08 6.98
N ARG A 214 -2.62 -7.81 7.03
CA ARG A 214 -3.67 -8.84 6.99
C ARG A 214 -4.14 -9.02 5.54
N LEU A 215 -3.82 -10.15 4.92
CA LEU A 215 -4.45 -10.72 3.70
C LEU A 215 -4.81 -12.19 3.95
N LEU A 216 -6.09 -12.53 3.96
CA LEU A 216 -6.56 -13.90 4.20
C LEU A 216 -6.19 -14.83 3.03
N LEU A 217 -6.58 -16.08 3.13
CA LEU A 217 -6.65 -17.03 2.03
C LEU A 217 -7.86 -17.87 2.42
N VAL A 218 -9.01 -17.65 1.79
CA VAL A 218 -10.19 -18.46 2.06
C VAL A 218 -10.56 -19.14 0.77
N ASN A 219 -10.27 -20.45 0.73
CA ASN A 219 -10.86 -21.35 -0.24
C ASN A 219 -12.39 -21.19 -0.17
N TRP A 220 -13.05 -21.01 -1.32
CA TRP A 220 -14.43 -20.52 -1.50
C TRP A 220 -15.51 -21.24 -0.65
N SER A 221 -15.21 -22.43 -0.09
CA SER A 221 -16.12 -23.23 0.72
C SER A 221 -16.21 -22.86 2.23
N ARG A 222 -15.47 -21.86 2.74
CA ARG A 222 -15.44 -21.55 4.19
C ARG A 222 -15.59 -20.06 4.57
N VAL A 223 -16.54 -19.36 3.97
CA VAL A 223 -16.83 -17.93 4.23
C VAL A 223 -17.15 -17.66 5.73
N ALA A 224 -17.77 -18.61 6.44
CA ALA A 224 -18.11 -18.45 7.86
C ALA A 224 -16.89 -18.45 8.81
N ALA A 225 -15.79 -19.11 8.45
CA ALA A 225 -14.59 -19.17 9.28
C ALA A 225 -13.77 -17.87 9.22
N ALA A 226 -13.88 -17.11 8.13
CA ALA A 226 -13.21 -15.82 7.94
C ALA A 226 -13.84 -14.72 8.83
N ALA A 227 -15.17 -14.69 8.90
CA ALA A 227 -15.90 -13.78 9.78
C ALA A 227 -15.68 -14.11 11.28
N ALA A 228 -15.66 -15.39 11.63
CA ALA A 228 -15.35 -15.82 13.01
C ALA A 228 -13.88 -15.55 13.40
N ALA A 229 -12.95 -15.60 12.43
CA ALA A 229 -11.59 -15.12 12.65
C ALA A 229 -11.57 -13.60 12.90
N ASP A 230 -12.36 -12.82 12.17
CA ASP A 230 -12.45 -11.37 12.38
C ASP A 230 -12.92 -10.99 13.80
N GLU A 231 -13.93 -11.67 14.36
CA GLU A 231 -14.38 -11.42 15.74
C GLU A 231 -13.37 -11.84 16.82
N ARG A 232 -12.75 -13.02 16.67
CA ARG A 232 -11.76 -13.53 17.64
C ARG A 232 -10.47 -12.70 17.66
N TRP A 233 -10.13 -12.04 16.55
CA TRP A 233 -8.96 -11.16 16.47
C TRP A 233 -9.21 -9.76 17.05
N LEU A 234 -10.43 -9.22 16.97
CA LEU A 234 -10.78 -7.95 17.66
C LEU A 234 -10.47 -8.04 19.16
N GLN A 235 -10.67 -9.21 19.77
CA GLN A 235 -10.35 -9.47 21.18
C GLN A 235 -8.85 -9.51 21.47
N ILE A 236 -8.02 -10.01 20.55
CA ILE A 236 -6.55 -10.10 20.74
C ILE A 236 -5.89 -8.73 20.51
N CYS A 237 -6.41 -7.91 19.59
CA CYS A 237 -5.92 -6.55 19.37
C CYS A 237 -6.18 -5.61 20.56
N GLN A 238 -7.27 -5.83 21.32
CA GLN A 238 -7.54 -5.12 22.57
C GLN A 238 -6.61 -5.54 23.72
N GLN A 239 -5.93 -6.69 23.60
CA GLN A 239 -5.03 -7.24 24.63
C GLN A 239 -3.57 -6.91 24.41
N THR A 240 -3.21 -6.16 23.36
CA THR A 240 -1.83 -5.67 23.21
C THR A 240 -1.69 -4.46 24.13
N PRO A 241 -0.81 -4.47 25.14
CA PRO A 241 -0.77 -3.39 26.13
C PRO A 241 -0.45 -2.08 25.42
N THR A 242 -1.32 -1.10 25.58
CA THR A 242 -0.98 0.30 25.34
C THR A 242 0.22 0.62 26.22
N ALA A 243 1.26 1.20 25.63
CA ALA A 243 2.40 1.73 26.37
C ALA A 243 1.93 2.92 27.22
N THR A 244 1.31 2.62 28.35
CA THR A 244 1.05 3.51 29.47
C THR A 244 1.08 2.60 30.68
N ASP A 245 2.25 2.48 31.28
CA ASP A 245 2.44 2.44 32.73
C ASP A 245 3.95 2.49 32.99
N THR A 246 4.48 3.72 32.96
CA THR A 246 5.65 4.09 33.73
C THR A 246 5.16 4.64 35.06
N VAL A 247 5.35 3.89 36.15
CA VAL A 247 6.03 4.33 37.38
C VAL A 247 6.76 3.12 37.95
#